data_AF-A0A536D9V6-F1
#
_entry.id   AF-A0A536D9V6-F1
#
_cell.length_a   1.000
_cell.length_b   1.000
_cell.length_c   1.000
_cell.angle_alpha   90.00
_cell.angle_beta   90.00
_cell.angle_gamma   90.00
#
_symmetry.space_group_name_H-M   'P 1'
#
loop_
_entity.id
_entity.type
_entity.pdbx_description
1 polymer ?
#
loop_
_entity_poly.entity_id
_entity_poly.type
_entity_poly.pdbx_seq_one_letter_code
_entity_poly.pdbx_strand_id
1 'polypeptide(L)'
;MRNLTFGPRARNAIRFVARFVNPLTLLVAGRSWMRIVGVIHHRGRKTGRIYATPLGMRRTGDSFVMPLTFGDSAAWYRNVSASGSCEVTYMGRNYTLTEPEVIDYETAAPAFPRYELLQFRFVGIAQYLRMRILQENKAMTRSRNLTLALIVIAFAQLMVVLDTTIVNVALPSVQRALHFTATDLEWVVNGYALAFGGLLLLGGRAGDMYGRRRMFITGVLVFAAGSFAGGLATTSAWLIAARVIQGAGGAIVAPTALSLIADTFQEGAARNRALGVYAGAAGSGGAIGLILGGIIVNYLSWRWVLFVNVPIALVLALVAPRVLPAAEARTGRLDLPGAISVTGAMSLLVYGLSRAATHSWTDSLTVATLGLGAALLVLFLLIELRTRQPLMPLSIFANRNRSGAFALRMVAGSTTLAVLFFLSQIVQNVLGYSPLQAGFAFLPLGVGVVITAQVTSRLVGRIGPKLPIAAGALVVAGGLFWLSRIGDQVSYVPDILGPLAVLSVGLGLIFFPTTVVAISGAARHESGLASAVLNVSQQLGGSIGLAVLGTVAANVTSDHLAGMRPTHALVNSALTAGFTTAFELGVPIALAGFLLALLVIRVRSATPATAALPEAA
;
A
#
# COMPACT_ATOMS: atom_id res chain seq x y z
N MET A 1 67.35 -14.91 -5.28
CA MET A 1 67.20 -16.15 -6.07
C MET A 1 67.32 -15.80 -7.55
N ARG A 2 68.09 -16.59 -8.32
CA ARG A 2 68.56 -16.33 -9.70
C ARG A 2 67.42 -15.91 -10.65
N ASN A 3 67.63 -14.83 -11.40
CA ASN A 3 66.71 -14.31 -12.42
C ASN A 3 66.58 -15.31 -13.60
N LEU A 4 65.49 -16.07 -13.64
CA LEU A 4 65.10 -16.83 -14.82
C LEU A 4 64.58 -15.88 -15.90
N THR A 5 65.40 -15.57 -16.89
CA THR A 5 65.00 -14.78 -18.06
C THR A 5 64.26 -15.66 -19.07
N PHE A 6 62.92 -15.63 -19.01
CA PHE A 6 62.09 -16.30 -20.00
C PHE A 6 62.07 -15.52 -21.33
N GLY A 7 62.29 -16.25 -22.42
CA GLY A 7 62.25 -15.73 -23.79
C GLY A 7 60.85 -15.23 -24.21
N PRO A 8 60.77 -14.45 -25.31
CA PRO A 8 59.53 -13.77 -25.72
C PRO A 8 58.35 -14.72 -25.99
N ARG A 9 58.60 -15.93 -26.51
CA ARG A 9 57.57 -16.96 -26.71
C ARG A 9 57.04 -17.54 -25.39
N ALA A 10 57.92 -17.77 -24.42
CA ALA A 10 57.53 -18.21 -23.07
C ALA A 10 56.74 -17.12 -22.34
N ARG A 11 57.13 -15.85 -22.47
CA ARG A 11 56.34 -14.70 -21.95
C ARG A 11 54.95 -14.60 -22.56
N ASN A 12 54.80 -14.85 -23.86
CA ASN A 12 53.49 -14.84 -24.51
C ASN A 12 52.64 -16.05 -24.13
N ALA A 13 53.23 -17.24 -23.99
CA ALA A 13 52.54 -18.42 -23.48
C ALA A 13 52.07 -18.22 -22.02
N ILE A 14 52.91 -17.65 -21.16
CA ILE A 14 52.57 -17.33 -19.77
C ILE A 14 51.45 -16.26 -19.71
N ARG A 15 51.49 -15.23 -20.56
CA ARG A 15 50.39 -14.22 -20.66
C ARG A 15 49.08 -14.82 -21.18
N PHE A 16 49.16 -15.76 -22.12
CA PHE A 16 48.00 -16.47 -22.66
C PHE A 16 47.36 -17.40 -21.62
N VAL A 17 48.19 -18.18 -20.91
CA VAL A 17 47.76 -19.01 -19.78
C VAL A 17 47.20 -18.16 -18.64
N ALA A 18 47.81 -17.01 -18.31
CA ALA A 18 47.31 -16.10 -17.29
C ALA A 18 45.96 -15.46 -17.66
N ARG A 19 45.65 -15.24 -18.94
CA ARG A 19 44.33 -14.74 -19.37
C ARG A 19 43.20 -15.75 -19.13
N PHE A 20 43.49 -17.05 -19.19
CA PHE A 20 42.50 -18.12 -18.98
C PHE A 20 42.48 -18.66 -17.55
N VAL A 21 43.62 -18.74 -16.88
CA VAL A 21 43.73 -19.27 -15.52
C VAL A 21 43.22 -18.29 -14.49
N ASN A 22 43.41 -16.97 -14.67
CA ASN A 22 43.06 -15.97 -13.66
C ASN A 22 41.53 -15.85 -13.42
N PRO A 23 40.64 -15.88 -14.45
CA PRO A 23 39.19 -15.94 -14.22
C PRO A 23 38.75 -17.24 -13.55
N LEU A 24 39.39 -18.37 -13.87
CA LEU A 24 39.08 -19.70 -13.36
C LEU A 24 39.53 -19.89 -11.90
N THR A 25 40.71 -19.39 -11.50
CA THR A 25 41.12 -19.36 -10.10
C THR A 25 40.29 -18.39 -9.27
N LEU A 26 39.81 -17.28 -9.85
CA LEU A 26 38.86 -16.36 -9.21
C LEU A 26 37.47 -16.99 -8.98
N LEU A 27 37.04 -17.89 -9.89
CA LEU A 27 35.80 -18.66 -9.77
C LEU A 27 35.90 -19.77 -8.71
N VAL A 28 37.04 -20.46 -8.64
CA VAL A 28 37.30 -21.53 -7.64
C VAL A 28 37.57 -20.96 -6.23
N ALA A 29 38.10 -19.73 -6.12
CA ALA A 29 38.40 -19.08 -4.84
C ALA A 29 37.27 -18.16 -4.29
N GLY A 30 36.16 -18.00 -5.02
CA GLY A 30 34.97 -17.27 -4.54
C GLY A 30 35.18 -15.78 -4.24
N ARG A 31 36.15 -15.10 -4.86
CA ARG A 31 36.41 -13.66 -4.62
C ARG A 31 36.47 -12.86 -5.93
N SER A 32 35.66 -11.80 -5.96
CA SER A 32 35.50 -10.88 -7.10
C SER A 32 36.62 -9.84 -7.13
N TRP A 33 37.04 -9.47 -8.35
CA TRP A 33 37.96 -8.38 -8.65
C TRP A 33 37.60 -7.12 -7.82
N MET A 34 38.46 -6.77 -6.86
CA MET A 34 38.43 -5.58 -6.02
C MET A 34 37.04 -5.03 -5.65
N ARG A 35 36.26 -5.79 -4.87
CA ARG A 35 34.93 -5.36 -4.42
C ARG A 35 35.00 -4.47 -3.17
N ILE A 36 35.79 -3.41 -3.22
CA ILE A 36 35.81 -2.36 -2.20
C ILE A 36 35.71 -1.00 -2.92
N VAL A 37 34.47 -0.53 -3.08
CA VAL A 37 34.15 0.71 -3.78
C VAL A 37 33.81 1.78 -2.75
N GLY A 38 34.53 2.90 -2.80
CA GLY A 38 34.09 4.14 -2.14
C GLY A 38 33.58 5.13 -3.20
N VAL A 39 32.62 5.97 -2.81
CA VAL A 39 32.07 7.01 -3.68
C VAL A 39 32.73 8.33 -3.31
N ILE A 40 33.57 8.86 -4.19
CA ILE A 40 34.18 10.18 -4.02
C ILE A 40 33.20 11.25 -4.50
N HIS A 41 32.83 12.16 -3.61
CA HIS A 41 32.09 13.38 -3.90
C HIS A 41 33.09 14.53 -4.09
N HIS A 42 33.13 15.08 -5.29
CA HIS A 42 34.05 16.17 -5.67
C HIS A 42 33.28 17.31 -6.33
N ARG A 43 33.76 18.54 -6.13
CA ARG A 43 33.16 19.75 -6.71
C ARG A 43 33.80 20.03 -8.08
N GLY A 44 32.99 20.13 -9.12
CA GLY A 44 33.45 20.45 -10.45
C GLY A 44 34.08 21.83 -10.52
N ARG A 45 35.36 21.93 -10.91
CA ARG A 45 36.09 23.20 -10.99
C ARG A 45 35.42 24.25 -11.90
N LYS A 46 34.81 23.79 -13.01
CA LYS A 46 34.14 24.68 -13.99
C LYS A 46 32.65 24.93 -13.69
N THR A 47 31.97 23.99 -13.04
CA THR A 47 30.51 24.00 -12.90
C THR A 47 30.04 24.30 -11.48
N GLY A 48 30.91 24.19 -10.47
CA GLY A 48 30.56 24.34 -9.06
C GLY A 48 29.67 23.23 -8.49
N ARG A 49 29.19 22.29 -9.32
CA ARG A 49 28.30 21.19 -8.93
C ARG A 49 29.06 20.05 -8.26
N ILE A 50 28.38 19.30 -7.40
CA ILE A 50 28.93 18.09 -6.76
C ILE A 50 28.72 16.90 -7.69
N TYR A 51 29.77 16.13 -7.94
CA TYR A 51 29.77 14.89 -8.72
C TYR A 51 30.18 13.72 -7.84
N ALA A 52 29.57 12.56 -8.06
CA ALA A 52 29.90 11.31 -7.39
C ALA A 52 30.65 10.38 -8.35
N THR A 53 31.83 9.89 -7.96
CA THR A 53 32.65 8.98 -8.77
C THR A 53 33.01 7.74 -7.96
N PRO A 54 32.54 6.54 -8.35
CA PRO A 54 32.88 5.30 -7.67
C PRO A 54 34.32 4.90 -8.03
N LEU A 55 35.16 4.70 -7.02
CA LEU A 55 36.55 4.25 -7.19
C LEU A 55 36.87 3.09 -6.26
N GLY A 56 37.70 2.17 -6.76
CA GLY A 56 38.27 1.09 -5.97
C GLY A 56 39.32 1.65 -5.01
N MET A 57 39.03 1.67 -3.72
CA MET A 57 39.91 2.23 -2.70
C MET A 57 39.89 1.36 -1.45
N ARG A 58 40.98 1.32 -0.68
CA ARG A 58 41.05 0.58 0.57
C ARG A 58 41.52 1.46 1.71
N ARG A 59 40.84 1.35 2.85
CA ARG A 59 41.28 2.04 4.06
C ARG A 59 42.52 1.34 4.63
N THR A 60 43.54 2.14 4.94
CA THR A 60 44.79 1.72 5.58
C THR A 60 45.15 2.75 6.65
N GLY A 61 44.88 2.43 7.92
CA GLY A 61 45.02 3.36 9.04
C GLY A 61 44.17 4.63 8.84
N ASP A 62 44.85 5.77 8.84
CA ASP A 62 44.29 7.12 8.68
C ASP A 62 44.27 7.60 7.23
N SER A 63 44.34 6.68 6.26
CA SER A 63 44.36 7.02 4.85
C SER A 63 43.56 6.02 4.00
N PHE A 64 43.15 6.46 2.82
CA PHE A 64 42.67 5.60 1.76
C PHE A 64 43.75 5.47 0.69
N VAL A 65 43.98 4.24 0.24
CA VAL A 65 44.95 3.91 -0.81
C VAL A 65 44.22 3.28 -2.00
N MET A 66 44.57 3.70 -3.21
CA MET A 66 44.05 3.13 -4.45
C MET A 66 45.17 2.98 -5.50
N PRO A 67 45.11 1.96 -6.37
CA PRO A 67 46.03 1.85 -7.48
C PRO A 67 45.81 3.01 -8.47
N LEU A 68 46.91 3.57 -9.01
CA LEU A 68 46.83 4.62 -10.01
C LEU A 68 46.45 3.99 -11.36
N THR A 69 45.15 3.87 -11.62
CA THR A 69 44.61 3.30 -12.87
C THR A 69 44.10 4.36 -13.86
N PHE A 70 44.36 5.63 -13.57
CA PHE A 70 43.85 6.80 -14.28
C PHE A 70 44.97 7.84 -14.36
N GLY A 71 45.01 8.61 -15.44
CA GLY A 71 45.98 9.70 -15.62
C GLY A 71 45.54 11.01 -14.99
N ASP A 72 46.45 11.99 -14.95
CA ASP A 72 46.22 13.33 -14.40
C ASP A 72 45.10 14.13 -15.09
N SER A 73 44.62 13.67 -16.23
CA SER A 73 43.50 14.23 -16.97
C SER A 73 42.12 13.84 -16.40
N ALA A 74 42.05 12.89 -15.47
CA ALA A 74 40.80 12.43 -14.88
C ALA A 74 40.03 13.59 -14.21
N ALA A 75 38.73 13.69 -14.51
CA ALA A 75 37.91 14.81 -14.06
C ALA A 75 37.83 14.91 -12.52
N TRP A 76 37.62 13.78 -11.84
CA TRP A 76 37.58 13.74 -10.39
C TRP A 76 38.94 14.14 -9.80
N TYR A 77 40.06 13.68 -10.35
CA TYR A 77 41.40 13.97 -9.85
C TYR A 77 41.69 15.48 -9.89
N ARG A 78 41.50 16.11 -11.05
CA ARG A 78 41.68 17.57 -11.20
C ARG A 78 40.74 18.39 -10.34
N ASN A 79 39.51 17.91 -10.13
CA ASN A 79 38.55 18.58 -9.27
C ASN A 79 39.00 18.54 -7.81
N VAL A 80 39.45 17.38 -7.32
CA VAL A 80 39.93 17.21 -5.94
C VAL A 80 41.23 17.98 -5.71
N SER A 81 42.20 17.91 -6.64
CA SER A 81 43.44 18.69 -6.54
C SER A 81 43.18 20.20 -6.57
N ALA A 82 42.15 20.67 -7.28
CA ALA A 82 41.78 22.09 -7.28
C ALA A 82 41.03 22.53 -6.00
N SER A 83 40.30 21.63 -5.34
CA SER A 83 39.56 21.93 -4.10
C SER A 83 40.36 21.69 -2.82
N GLY A 84 41.51 21.01 -2.91
CA GLY A 84 42.37 20.67 -1.76
C GLY A 84 41.78 19.61 -0.81
N SER A 85 40.53 19.20 -1.00
CA SER A 85 39.84 18.18 -0.20
C SER A 85 38.66 17.57 -0.95
N CYS A 86 38.22 16.39 -0.53
CA CYS A 86 37.01 15.73 -1.02
C CYS A 86 36.26 14.96 0.07
N GLU A 87 34.99 14.65 -0.16
CA GLU A 87 34.22 13.77 0.72
C GLU A 87 34.12 12.38 0.12
N VAL A 88 34.38 11.34 0.91
CA VAL A 88 34.31 9.95 0.49
C VAL A 88 33.29 9.20 1.33
N THR A 89 32.31 8.59 0.65
CA THR A 89 31.41 7.63 1.29
C THR A 89 31.98 6.22 1.12
N TYR A 90 32.38 5.61 2.22
CA TYR A 90 32.98 4.27 2.25
C TYR A 90 32.28 3.41 3.31
N MET A 91 31.71 2.27 2.89
CA MET A 91 30.93 1.36 3.75
C MET A 91 29.88 2.09 4.62
N GLY A 92 29.22 3.11 4.05
CA GLY A 92 28.15 3.87 4.71
C GLY A 92 28.61 4.96 5.69
N ARG A 93 29.91 5.26 5.77
CA ARG A 93 30.47 6.40 6.53
C ARG A 93 31.06 7.43 5.58
N ASN A 94 30.98 8.71 5.95
CA ASN A 94 31.58 9.81 5.19
C ASN A 94 32.93 10.20 5.82
N TYR A 95 33.93 10.43 4.98
CA TYR A 95 35.26 10.86 5.40
C TYR A 95 35.63 12.10 4.59
N THR A 96 36.15 13.13 5.26
CA THR A 96 36.79 14.25 4.54
C THR A 96 38.25 13.88 4.34
N LEU A 97 38.68 13.82 3.10
CA LEU A 97 40.03 13.45 2.72
C LEU A 97 40.82 14.65 2.20
N THR A 98 42.14 14.61 2.37
CA THR A 98 43.08 15.55 1.76
C THR A 98 43.11 15.41 0.23
N GLU A 99 43.81 16.34 -0.41
CA GLU A 99 44.24 16.14 -1.79
C GLU A 99 45.02 14.82 -1.98
N PRO A 100 44.97 14.26 -3.20
CA PRO A 100 45.63 13.02 -3.53
C PRO A 100 47.16 13.15 -3.61
N GLU A 101 47.87 12.27 -2.89
CA GLU A 101 49.34 12.14 -2.88
C GLU A 101 49.74 10.86 -3.63
N VAL A 102 50.67 10.95 -4.59
CA VAL A 102 51.19 9.77 -5.30
C VAL A 102 52.26 9.10 -4.43
N ILE A 103 52.08 7.81 -4.15
CA ILE A 103 52.98 7.01 -3.33
C ILE A 103 53.54 5.81 -4.11
N ASP A 104 54.69 5.33 -3.67
CA ASP A 104 55.36 4.19 -4.26
C ASP A 104 54.78 2.84 -3.79
N TYR A 105 55.27 1.77 -4.42
CA TYR A 105 54.83 0.41 -4.16
C TYR A 105 55.09 -0.03 -2.71
N GLU A 106 56.26 0.30 -2.15
CA GLU A 106 56.62 -0.14 -0.79
C GLU A 106 55.70 0.51 0.25
N THR A 107 55.36 1.78 0.05
CA THR A 107 54.47 2.54 0.92
C THR A 107 53.00 2.11 0.78
N ALA A 108 52.61 1.55 -0.37
CA ALA A 108 51.27 1.01 -0.63
C ALA A 108 51.12 -0.47 -0.25
N ALA A 109 52.22 -1.21 -0.13
CA ALA A 109 52.23 -2.66 0.10
C ALA A 109 51.40 -3.11 1.33
N PRO A 110 51.35 -2.38 2.46
CA PRO A 110 50.51 -2.78 3.60
C PRO A 110 49.00 -2.75 3.31
N ALA A 111 48.57 -1.97 2.32
CA ALA A 111 47.16 -1.80 1.98
C ALA A 111 46.59 -2.98 1.18
N PHE A 112 47.42 -3.80 0.55
CA PHE A 112 46.97 -4.85 -0.36
C PHE A 112 47.62 -6.20 -0.02
N PRO A 113 46.89 -7.31 -0.12
CA PRO A 113 47.48 -8.63 0.01
C PRO A 113 48.49 -8.89 -1.12
N ARG A 114 49.54 -9.67 -0.82
CA ARG A 114 50.68 -9.89 -1.73
C ARG A 114 50.29 -10.34 -3.15
N TYR A 115 49.21 -11.11 -3.30
CA TYR A 115 48.75 -11.57 -4.61
C TYR A 115 48.19 -10.43 -5.48
N GLU A 116 47.47 -9.45 -4.90
CA GLU A 116 46.95 -8.28 -5.62
C GLU A 116 48.10 -7.37 -6.09
N LEU A 117 49.10 -7.16 -5.23
CA LEU A 117 50.30 -6.38 -5.56
C LEU A 117 51.13 -7.02 -6.68
N LEU A 118 51.27 -8.35 -6.67
CA LEU A 118 51.92 -9.08 -7.75
C LEU A 118 51.16 -8.90 -9.06
N GLN A 119 49.82 -9.01 -9.03
CA GLN A 119 48.97 -8.79 -10.20
C GLN A 119 49.10 -7.36 -10.75
N PHE A 120 49.07 -6.34 -9.90
CA PHE A 120 49.27 -4.95 -10.31
C PHE A 120 50.62 -4.75 -11.01
N ARG A 121 51.69 -5.33 -10.46
CA ARG A 121 53.03 -5.28 -11.05
C ARG A 121 53.09 -6.02 -12.40
N PHE A 122 52.38 -7.14 -12.54
CA PHE A 122 52.25 -7.84 -13.82
C PHE A 122 51.51 -7.04 -14.89
N VAL A 123 50.56 -6.18 -14.49
CA VAL A 123 49.78 -5.29 -15.37
C VAL A 123 50.49 -3.94 -15.59
N GLY A 124 51.62 -3.69 -14.94
CA GLY A 124 52.43 -2.47 -15.10
C GLY A 124 52.01 -1.31 -14.19
N ILE A 125 51.17 -1.55 -13.18
CA ILE A 125 50.79 -0.56 -12.17
C ILE A 125 51.87 -0.56 -11.08
N ALA A 126 52.68 0.49 -11.06
CA ALA A 126 53.77 0.66 -10.09
C ALA A 126 53.54 1.81 -9.09
N GLN A 127 52.55 2.66 -9.36
CA GLN A 127 52.22 3.85 -8.55
C GLN A 127 50.82 3.69 -7.94
N TYR A 128 50.67 4.25 -6.74
CA TYR A 128 49.43 4.24 -6.00
C TYR A 128 49.14 5.65 -5.52
N LEU A 129 47.91 5.85 -5.07
CA LEU A 129 47.43 7.13 -4.64
C LEU A 129 46.90 7.03 -3.22
N ARG A 130 47.39 7.91 -2.36
CA ARG A 130 47.02 8.01 -0.96
C ARG A 130 46.25 9.31 -0.72
N MET A 131 45.17 9.23 0.04
CA MET A 131 44.46 10.39 0.56
C MET A 131 44.31 10.24 2.07
N ARG A 132 44.75 11.22 2.85
CA ARG A 132 44.69 11.16 4.31
C ARG A 132 43.31 11.61 4.81
N ILE A 133 42.85 11.01 5.89
CA ILE A 133 41.58 11.38 6.54
C ILE A 133 41.84 12.65 7.37
N LEU A 134 41.24 13.77 6.98
CA LEU A 134 41.26 15.03 7.72
C LEU A 134 40.28 15.00 8.90
N GLN A 135 39.10 14.42 8.66
CA GLN A 135 38.04 14.32 9.65
C GLN A 135 37.19 13.08 9.36
N GLU A 136 37.06 12.19 10.35
CA GLU A 136 36.01 11.18 10.33
C GLU A 136 34.70 11.87 10.68
N ASN A 137 34.01 12.37 9.66
CA ASN A 137 32.65 12.85 9.81
C ASN A 137 31.77 11.64 10.06
N LYS A 138 31.55 11.32 11.35
CA LYS A 138 30.47 10.42 11.78
C LYS A 138 29.27 10.85 10.97
N ALA A 139 28.83 10.00 10.04
CA ALA A 139 27.86 10.40 9.05
C ALA A 139 26.75 11.16 9.77
N MET A 140 26.39 12.36 9.30
CA MET A 140 25.08 12.91 9.63
C MET A 140 23.97 12.05 8.98
N THR A 141 24.07 10.72 9.06
CA THR A 141 22.89 9.95 9.42
C THR A 141 22.54 10.40 10.81
N ARG A 142 21.71 11.44 10.89
CA ARG A 142 20.67 11.45 11.92
C ARG A 142 19.99 10.11 11.73
N SER A 143 20.43 9.10 12.47
CA SER A 143 19.81 7.78 12.55
C SER A 143 18.47 8.04 13.21
N ARG A 144 17.54 8.60 12.44
CA ARG A 144 16.14 8.42 12.69
C ARG A 144 15.98 6.93 12.57
N ASN A 145 15.78 6.28 13.71
CA ASN A 145 15.60 4.84 13.83
C ASN A 145 14.65 4.38 12.71
N LEU A 146 15.21 3.88 11.60
CA LEU A 146 14.44 3.53 10.40
C LEU A 146 13.42 2.44 10.74
N THR A 147 13.79 1.56 11.66
CA THR A 147 12.90 0.60 12.30
C THR A 147 11.72 1.28 13.00
N LEU A 148 11.97 2.32 13.81
CA LEU A 148 10.89 3.02 14.52
C LEU A 148 10.00 3.82 13.55
N ALA A 149 10.58 4.38 12.48
CA ALA A 149 9.83 5.01 11.40
C ALA A 149 8.92 4.00 10.68
N LEU A 150 9.45 2.79 10.40
CA LEU A 150 8.67 1.71 9.83
C LEU A 150 7.53 1.28 10.75
N ILE A 151 7.81 1.14 12.06
CA ILE A 151 6.81 0.79 13.07
C ILE A 151 5.71 1.83 13.09
N VAL A 152 6.02 3.13 13.14
CA VAL A 152 5.01 4.20 13.12
C VAL A 152 4.14 4.13 11.87
N ILE A 153 4.74 3.96 10.70
CA ILE A 153 3.99 3.89 9.44
C ILE A 153 3.14 2.61 9.36
N ALA A 154 3.68 1.47 9.78
CA ALA A 154 2.99 0.19 9.79
C ALA A 154 1.82 0.19 10.80
N PHE A 155 2.00 0.75 11.99
CA PHE A 155 0.93 0.88 12.99
C PHE A 155 -0.17 1.84 12.55
N ALA A 156 0.15 2.91 11.83
CA ALA A 156 -0.87 3.78 11.24
C ALA A 156 -1.74 3.02 10.23
N GLN A 157 -1.11 2.20 9.38
CA GLN A 157 -1.85 1.35 8.44
C GLN A 157 -2.67 0.27 9.16
N LEU A 158 -2.07 -0.37 10.18
CA LEU A 158 -2.75 -1.32 11.04
C LEU A 158 -4.01 -0.69 11.64
N MET A 159 -3.89 0.49 12.26
CA MET A 159 -4.99 1.24 12.89
C MET A 159 -6.14 1.50 11.91
N VAL A 160 -5.85 1.97 10.68
CA VAL A 160 -6.89 2.28 9.68
C VAL A 160 -7.66 1.03 9.25
N VAL A 161 -6.97 -0.10 9.03
CA VAL A 161 -7.63 -1.36 8.61
C VAL A 161 -8.35 -2.04 9.78
N LEU A 162 -7.74 -1.99 10.96
CA LEU A 162 -8.28 -2.50 12.21
C LEU A 162 -9.61 -1.81 12.55
N ASP A 163 -9.70 -0.49 12.42
CA ASP A 163 -10.95 0.25 12.67
C ASP A 163 -12.12 -0.27 11.82
N THR A 164 -11.87 -0.48 10.52
CA THR A 164 -12.91 -0.94 9.59
C THR A 164 -13.44 -2.31 9.99
N THR A 165 -12.60 -3.19 10.54
CA THR A 165 -13.00 -4.55 10.92
C THR A 165 -13.57 -4.65 12.32
N ILE A 166 -13.01 -3.94 13.31
CA ILE A 166 -13.53 -3.90 14.68
C ILE A 166 -14.97 -3.37 14.70
N VAL A 167 -15.25 -2.29 13.95
CA VAL A 167 -16.60 -1.68 13.92
C VAL A 167 -17.65 -2.65 13.38
N ASN A 168 -17.32 -3.45 12.35
CA ASN A 168 -18.25 -4.44 11.78
C ASN A 168 -18.71 -5.49 12.79
N VAL A 169 -17.82 -5.92 13.69
CA VAL A 169 -18.16 -6.85 14.77
C VAL A 169 -19.02 -6.18 15.84
N ALA A 170 -18.84 -4.88 16.06
CA ALA A 170 -19.60 -4.10 17.03
C ALA A 170 -21.00 -3.68 16.55
N LEU A 171 -21.28 -3.71 15.23
CA LEU A 171 -22.52 -3.18 14.64
C LEU A 171 -23.80 -3.67 15.33
N PRO A 172 -24.02 -4.97 15.62
CA PRO A 172 -25.24 -5.41 16.30
C PRO A 172 -25.38 -4.87 17.72
N SER A 173 -24.27 -4.63 18.41
CA SER A 173 -24.26 -4.05 19.76
C SER A 173 -24.52 -2.53 19.71
N VAL A 174 -23.95 -1.84 18.72
CA VAL A 174 -24.25 -0.43 18.42
C VAL A 174 -25.73 -0.26 18.10
N GLN A 175 -26.29 -1.16 17.29
CA GLN A 175 -27.68 -1.11 16.86
C GLN A 175 -28.63 -1.13 18.04
N ARG A 176 -28.44 -2.09 18.96
CA ARG A 176 -29.26 -2.21 20.18
C ARG A 176 -29.08 -1.03 21.13
N ALA A 177 -27.85 -0.54 21.30
CA ALA A 177 -27.53 0.50 22.28
C ALA A 177 -27.99 1.91 21.87
N LEU A 178 -28.03 2.20 20.56
CA LEU A 178 -28.44 3.50 20.02
C LEU A 178 -29.77 3.45 19.26
N HIS A 179 -30.48 2.32 19.34
CA HIS A 179 -31.75 2.08 18.68
C HIS A 179 -31.72 2.41 17.17
N PHE A 180 -30.65 2.00 16.49
CA PHE A 180 -30.54 2.17 15.03
C PHE A 180 -31.63 1.36 14.33
N THR A 181 -32.23 1.97 13.31
CA THR A 181 -32.97 1.22 12.30
C THR A 181 -31.99 0.38 11.46
N ALA A 182 -32.46 -0.66 10.79
CA ALA A 182 -31.61 -1.49 9.92
C ALA A 182 -30.92 -0.64 8.83
N THR A 183 -31.66 0.31 8.25
CA THR A 183 -31.19 1.23 7.21
C THR A 183 -30.17 2.24 7.74
N ASP A 184 -30.37 2.77 8.95
CA ASP A 184 -29.43 3.72 9.54
C ASP A 184 -28.12 3.04 9.98
N LEU A 185 -28.14 1.74 10.29
CA LEU A 185 -26.94 1.02 10.72
C LEU A 185 -25.89 0.93 9.61
N GLU A 186 -26.33 0.81 8.36
CA GLU A 186 -25.45 0.83 7.18
C GLU A 186 -24.64 2.13 7.08
N TRP A 187 -25.18 3.25 7.57
CA TRP A 187 -24.51 4.55 7.57
C TRP A 187 -23.29 4.61 8.47
N VAL A 188 -23.18 3.74 9.48
CA VAL A 188 -21.98 3.64 10.31
C VAL A 188 -20.77 3.19 9.47
N VAL A 189 -21.02 2.31 8.48
CA VAL A 189 -20.00 1.83 7.54
C VAL A 189 -19.86 2.78 6.35
N ASN A 190 -20.98 3.16 5.72
CA ASN A 190 -20.99 4.01 4.53
C ASN A 190 -20.45 5.41 4.81
N GLY A 191 -20.79 6.04 5.94
CA GLY A 191 -20.28 7.38 6.29
C GLY A 191 -18.75 7.41 6.37
N TYR A 192 -18.14 6.36 6.92
CA TYR A 192 -16.70 6.20 6.91
C TYR A 192 -16.15 5.94 5.50
N ALA A 193 -16.70 4.96 4.78
CA ALA A 193 -16.18 4.54 3.47
C ALA A 193 -16.29 5.65 2.41
N LEU A 194 -17.38 6.41 2.41
CA LEU A 194 -17.61 7.55 1.51
C LEU A 194 -16.65 8.70 1.80
N ALA A 195 -16.50 9.08 3.08
CA ALA A 195 -15.55 10.12 3.47
C ALA A 195 -14.11 9.69 3.18
N PHE A 196 -13.77 8.43 3.47
CA PHE A 196 -12.46 7.87 3.18
C PHE A 196 -12.17 7.87 1.67
N GLY A 197 -13.07 7.30 0.87
CA GLY A 197 -12.89 7.16 -0.57
C GLY A 197 -12.91 8.52 -1.30
N GLY A 198 -13.88 9.37 -0.99
CA GLY A 198 -14.06 10.68 -1.64
C GLY A 198 -12.93 11.65 -1.35
N LEU A 199 -12.37 11.63 -0.13
CA LEU A 199 -11.31 12.54 0.28
C LEU A 199 -9.90 11.95 0.10
N LEU A 200 -9.74 10.68 -0.28
CA LEU A 200 -8.44 10.00 -0.36
C LEU A 200 -7.44 10.74 -1.26
N LEU A 201 -7.89 11.12 -2.46
CA LEU A 201 -7.05 11.81 -3.44
C LEU A 201 -6.68 13.22 -2.98
N LEU A 202 -7.64 13.91 -2.35
CA LEU A 202 -7.42 15.22 -1.74
C LEU A 202 -6.40 15.13 -0.60
N GLY A 203 -6.51 14.12 0.26
CA GLY A 203 -5.60 13.87 1.38
C GLY A 203 -4.18 13.60 0.92
N GLY A 204 -4.00 12.84 -0.17
CA GLY A 204 -2.69 12.62 -0.80
C GLY A 204 -2.07 13.92 -1.33
N ARG A 205 -2.85 14.71 -2.09
CA ARG A 205 -2.42 16.02 -2.61
C ARG A 205 -2.08 17.01 -1.51
N ALA A 206 -2.89 17.06 -0.45
CA ALA A 206 -2.63 17.89 0.72
C ALA A 206 -1.33 17.47 1.42
N GLY A 207 -1.04 16.17 1.49
CA GLY A 207 0.22 15.63 1.95
C GLY A 207 1.42 16.16 1.18
N ASP A 208 1.35 16.17 -0.15
CA ASP A 208 2.43 16.67 -1.00
C ASP A 208 2.63 18.19 -0.89
N MET A 209 1.54 18.94 -0.67
CA MET A 209 1.58 20.41 -0.55
C MET A 209 2.00 20.91 0.82
N TYR A 210 1.33 20.49 1.89
CA TYR A 210 1.55 21.01 3.25
C TYR A 210 2.65 20.26 4.01
N GLY A 211 3.26 19.26 3.38
CA GLY A 211 4.31 18.41 3.93
C GLY A 211 3.74 17.12 4.53
N ARG A 212 4.25 16.00 4.05
CA ARG A 212 3.72 14.64 4.30
C ARG A 212 3.68 14.29 5.78
N ARG A 213 4.70 14.67 6.56
CA ARG A 213 4.74 14.44 8.02
C ARG A 213 3.69 15.24 8.77
N ARG A 214 3.49 16.52 8.41
CA ARG A 214 2.48 17.37 9.06
C ARG A 214 1.09 16.83 8.80
N MET A 215 0.78 16.54 7.54
CA MET A 215 -0.51 15.98 7.17
C MET A 215 -0.76 14.58 7.74
N PHE A 216 0.27 13.72 7.82
CA PHE A 216 0.15 12.44 8.52
C PHE A 216 -0.28 12.63 9.98
N ILE A 217 0.36 13.54 10.72
CA ILE A 217 -0.01 13.84 12.12
C ILE A 217 -1.42 14.43 12.19
N THR A 218 -1.75 15.39 11.32
CA THR A 218 -3.10 15.97 11.25
C THR A 218 -4.16 14.90 10.99
N GLY A 219 -3.93 14.02 10.01
CA GLY A 219 -4.83 12.93 9.68
C GLY A 219 -5.03 11.97 10.84
N VAL A 220 -3.94 11.59 11.53
CA VAL A 220 -3.98 10.74 12.72
C VAL A 220 -4.78 11.41 13.85
N LEU A 221 -4.60 12.71 14.08
CA LEU A 221 -5.34 13.45 15.10
C LEU A 221 -6.82 13.63 14.75
N VAL A 222 -7.16 13.89 13.48
CA VAL A 222 -8.55 13.95 13.01
C VAL A 222 -9.22 12.58 13.17
N PHE A 223 -8.51 11.51 12.83
CA PHE A 223 -8.97 10.14 13.05
C PHE A 223 -9.23 9.86 14.54
N ALA A 224 -8.30 10.27 15.41
CA ALA A 224 -8.44 10.15 16.86
C ALA A 224 -9.63 10.94 17.40
N ALA A 225 -9.84 12.18 16.92
CA ALA A 225 -10.94 13.04 17.33
C ALA A 225 -12.29 12.42 16.93
N GLY A 226 -12.43 11.90 15.71
CA GLY A 226 -13.62 11.17 15.29
C GLY A 226 -13.81 9.86 16.06
N SER A 227 -12.72 9.19 16.44
CA SER A 227 -12.75 7.98 17.28
C SER A 227 -13.23 8.28 18.69
N PHE A 228 -12.70 9.33 19.30
CA PHE A 228 -13.12 9.79 20.63
C PHE A 228 -14.57 10.26 20.65
N ALA A 229 -14.96 11.10 19.68
CA ALA A 229 -16.33 11.58 19.54
C ALA A 229 -17.32 10.42 19.30
N GLY A 230 -16.94 9.42 18.51
CA GLY A 230 -17.76 8.24 18.25
C GLY A 230 -17.94 7.37 19.51
N GLY A 231 -16.90 7.19 20.32
CA GLY A 231 -17.01 6.45 21.59
C GLY A 231 -17.94 7.13 22.60
N LEU A 232 -18.06 8.46 22.53
CA LEU A 232 -18.97 9.25 23.36
C LEU A 232 -20.39 9.36 22.78
N ALA A 233 -20.62 8.88 21.55
CA ALA A 233 -21.88 9.09 20.86
C ALA A 233 -23.06 8.51 21.64
N THR A 234 -24.12 9.32 21.81
CA THR A 234 -25.37 8.95 22.47
C THR A 234 -26.54 8.81 21.49
N THR A 235 -26.35 9.23 20.24
CA THR A 235 -27.36 9.16 19.19
C THR A 235 -26.76 8.59 17.90
N SER A 236 -27.62 8.03 17.05
CA SER A 236 -27.23 7.48 15.74
C SER A 236 -26.56 8.52 14.85
N ALA A 237 -27.16 9.70 14.71
CA ALA A 237 -26.63 10.80 13.91
C ALA A 237 -25.25 11.27 14.39
N TRP A 238 -25.03 11.35 15.71
CA TRP A 238 -23.71 11.68 16.27
C TRP A 238 -22.69 10.62 15.86
N LEU A 239 -23.00 9.33 16.04
CA LEU A 239 -22.07 8.26 15.66
C LEU A 239 -21.72 8.32 14.17
N ILE A 240 -22.71 8.53 13.29
CA ILE A 240 -22.47 8.66 11.85
C ILE A 240 -21.55 9.85 11.55
N ALA A 241 -21.81 11.02 12.13
CA ALA A 241 -20.95 12.19 11.95
C ALA A 241 -19.50 11.93 12.42
N ALA A 242 -19.34 11.23 13.54
CA ALA A 242 -18.03 10.82 14.04
C ALA A 242 -17.31 9.85 13.08
N ARG A 243 -18.04 8.94 12.42
CA ARG A 243 -17.51 8.04 11.38
C ARG A 243 -17.06 8.79 10.12
N VAL A 244 -17.79 9.82 9.71
CA VAL A 244 -17.41 10.70 8.60
C VAL A 244 -16.08 11.42 8.91
N ILE A 245 -15.95 11.98 10.12
CA ILE A 245 -14.70 12.62 10.58
C ILE A 245 -13.54 11.61 10.59
N GLN A 246 -13.77 10.39 11.07
CA GLN A 246 -12.77 9.32 11.01
C GLN A 246 -12.36 8.97 9.58
N GLY A 247 -13.32 8.83 8.67
CA GLY A 247 -13.05 8.55 7.26
C GLY A 247 -12.19 9.65 6.64
N ALA A 248 -12.47 10.92 6.94
CA ALA A 248 -11.65 12.05 6.51
C ALA A 248 -10.22 12.00 7.07
N GLY A 249 -10.05 11.61 8.35
CA GLY A 249 -8.73 11.36 8.93
C GLY A 249 -7.98 10.23 8.20
N GLY A 250 -8.65 9.10 7.96
CA GLY A 250 -8.09 7.94 7.26
C GLY A 250 -7.67 8.25 5.82
N ALA A 251 -8.47 9.07 5.12
CA ALA A 251 -8.18 9.57 3.78
C ALA A 251 -6.87 10.38 3.69
N ILE A 252 -6.46 11.01 4.79
CA ILE A 252 -5.19 11.74 4.88
C ILE A 252 -4.06 10.78 5.27
N VAL A 253 -4.29 9.90 6.26
CA VAL A 253 -3.27 9.00 6.81
C VAL A 253 -2.77 8.00 5.76
N ALA A 254 -3.66 7.31 5.05
CA ALA A 254 -3.27 6.24 4.12
C ALA A 254 -2.29 6.71 3.02
N PRO A 255 -2.55 7.77 2.24
CA PRO A 255 -1.64 8.21 1.19
C PRO A 255 -0.37 8.89 1.75
N THR A 256 -0.47 9.60 2.88
CA THR A 256 0.72 10.23 3.51
C THR A 256 1.66 9.19 4.09
N ALA A 257 1.14 8.11 4.68
CA ALA A 257 1.91 6.98 5.19
C ALA A 257 2.74 6.30 4.09
N LEU A 258 2.12 5.99 2.94
CA LEU A 258 2.80 5.37 1.80
C LEU A 258 3.92 6.28 1.25
N SER A 259 3.63 7.56 1.12
CA SER A 259 4.59 8.57 0.69
C SER A 259 5.76 8.74 1.67
N LEU A 260 5.52 8.66 2.98
CA LEU A 260 6.56 8.69 4.01
C LEU A 260 7.49 7.47 3.96
N ILE A 261 7.03 6.31 3.48
CA ILE A 261 7.90 5.16 3.18
C ILE A 261 8.88 5.53 2.06
N ALA A 262 8.39 6.14 0.98
CA ALA A 262 9.22 6.53 -0.13
C ALA A 262 10.29 7.57 0.28
N ASP A 263 9.92 8.51 1.16
CA ASP A 263 10.84 9.55 1.65
C ASP A 263 11.83 9.06 2.72
N THR A 264 11.47 8.01 3.47
CA THR A 264 12.30 7.50 4.57
C THR A 264 13.26 6.39 4.12
N PHE A 265 12.85 5.57 3.15
CA PHE A 265 13.62 4.41 2.70
C PHE A 265 14.18 4.60 1.28
N GLN A 266 15.48 4.36 1.15
CA GLN A 266 16.18 4.37 -0.14
C GLN A 266 15.60 3.36 -1.12
N GLU A 267 15.65 3.69 -2.41
CA GLU A 267 15.21 2.81 -3.50
C GLU A 267 15.92 1.46 -3.46
N GLY A 268 15.21 0.39 -3.83
CA GLY A 268 15.71 -0.98 -3.83
C GLY A 268 15.20 -1.81 -2.65
N ALA A 269 16.06 -2.69 -2.13
CA ALA A 269 15.65 -3.72 -1.15
C ALA A 269 15.05 -3.13 0.14
N ALA A 270 15.57 -1.98 0.62
CA ALA A 270 15.08 -1.34 1.83
C ALA A 270 13.63 -0.85 1.71
N ARG A 271 13.30 -0.12 0.63
CA ARG A 271 11.93 0.34 0.36
C ARG A 271 10.98 -0.82 0.08
N ASN A 272 11.42 -1.84 -0.68
CA ASN A 272 10.58 -3.02 -0.95
C ASN A 272 10.24 -3.77 0.34
N ARG A 273 11.21 -3.91 1.26
CA ARG A 273 10.96 -4.52 2.58
C ARG A 273 9.98 -3.68 3.40
N ALA A 274 10.11 -2.36 3.40
CA ALA A 274 9.19 -1.46 4.10
C ALA A 274 7.76 -1.53 3.54
N LEU A 275 7.60 -1.54 2.21
CA LEU A 275 6.32 -1.74 1.54
C LEU A 275 5.71 -3.12 1.86
N GLY A 276 6.56 -4.15 1.96
CA GLY A 276 6.14 -5.49 2.39
C GLY A 276 5.59 -5.50 3.82
N VAL A 277 6.24 -4.82 4.76
CA VAL A 277 5.74 -4.67 6.14
C VAL A 277 4.44 -3.85 6.16
N TYR A 278 4.33 -2.79 5.38
CA TYR A 278 3.10 -2.00 5.25
C TYR A 278 1.92 -2.84 4.75
N ALA A 279 2.13 -3.63 3.69
CA ALA A 279 1.11 -4.55 3.17
C ALA A 279 0.77 -5.65 4.18
N GLY A 280 1.76 -6.17 4.90
CA GLY A 280 1.57 -7.14 5.99
C GLY A 280 0.77 -6.56 7.15
N ALA A 281 1.00 -5.30 7.52
CA ALA A 281 0.23 -4.58 8.53
C ALA A 281 -1.23 -4.38 8.10
N ALA A 282 -1.46 -4.07 6.81
CA ALA A 282 -2.82 -3.99 6.27
C ALA A 282 -3.54 -5.35 6.36
N GLY A 283 -2.89 -6.45 5.94
CA GLY A 283 -3.50 -7.79 5.98
C GLY A 283 -3.76 -8.28 7.41
N SER A 284 -2.77 -8.14 8.30
CA SER A 284 -2.90 -8.55 9.71
C SER A 284 -3.89 -7.68 10.48
N GLY A 285 -4.01 -6.39 10.16
CA GLY A 285 -4.96 -5.48 10.78
C GLY A 285 -6.41 -5.94 10.66
N GLY A 286 -6.78 -6.55 9.53
CA GLY A 286 -8.12 -7.09 9.34
C GLY A 286 -8.43 -8.28 10.27
N ALA A 287 -7.50 -9.25 10.37
CA ALA A 287 -7.66 -10.41 11.25
C ALA A 287 -7.61 -10.03 12.73
N ILE A 288 -6.65 -9.17 13.11
CA ILE A 288 -6.51 -8.65 14.47
C ILE A 288 -7.76 -7.85 14.85
N GLY A 289 -8.29 -7.03 13.95
CA GLY A 289 -9.49 -6.24 14.23
C GLY A 289 -10.74 -7.10 14.44
N LEU A 290 -10.94 -8.18 13.69
CA LEU A 290 -12.07 -9.08 13.93
C LEU A 290 -12.01 -9.72 15.34
N ILE A 291 -10.84 -10.22 15.75
CA ILE A 291 -10.67 -10.85 17.08
C ILE A 291 -10.73 -9.80 18.19
N LEU A 292 -9.94 -8.72 18.06
CA LEU A 292 -9.85 -7.67 19.07
C LEU A 292 -11.19 -6.97 19.26
N GLY A 293 -11.93 -6.73 18.18
CA GLY A 293 -13.29 -6.20 18.27
C GLY A 293 -14.24 -7.15 18.96
N GLY A 294 -14.18 -8.44 18.66
CA GLY A 294 -14.93 -9.46 19.39
C GLY A 294 -14.63 -9.44 20.90
N ILE A 295 -13.35 -9.38 21.28
CA ILE A 295 -12.91 -9.30 22.69
C ILE A 295 -13.44 -8.01 23.34
N ILE A 296 -13.20 -6.85 22.72
CA ILE A 296 -13.57 -5.54 23.29
C ILE A 296 -15.08 -5.44 23.48
N VAL A 297 -15.87 -5.83 22.47
CA VAL A 297 -17.34 -5.75 22.55
C VAL A 297 -17.87 -6.74 23.59
N ASN A 298 -17.29 -7.94 23.68
CA ASN A 298 -17.75 -8.99 24.59
C ASN A 298 -17.44 -8.69 26.06
N TYR A 299 -16.25 -8.15 26.38
CA TYR A 299 -15.81 -7.96 27.77
C TYR A 299 -15.88 -6.52 28.27
N LEU A 300 -15.95 -5.53 27.38
CA LEU A 300 -16.01 -4.11 27.75
C LEU A 300 -17.33 -3.50 27.25
N SER A 301 -17.29 -2.88 26.07
CA SER A 301 -18.43 -2.22 25.44
C SER A 301 -18.08 -1.91 23.99
N TRP A 302 -19.11 -1.78 23.15
CA TRP A 302 -18.95 -1.29 21.78
C TRP A 302 -18.30 0.10 21.72
N ARG A 303 -18.37 0.92 22.78
CA ARG A 303 -17.72 2.24 22.80
C ARG A 303 -16.20 2.16 22.76
N TRP A 304 -15.63 1.14 23.41
CA TRP A 304 -14.19 0.93 23.49
C TRP A 304 -13.56 0.54 22.15
N VAL A 305 -14.35 0.02 21.21
CA VAL A 305 -13.95 -0.20 19.82
C VAL A 305 -13.50 1.08 19.15
N LEU A 306 -14.12 2.21 19.50
CA LEU A 306 -13.74 3.52 18.96
C LEU A 306 -12.62 4.13 19.81
N PHE A 307 -12.68 4.00 21.15
CA PHE A 307 -11.64 4.53 22.02
C PHE A 307 -10.26 3.89 21.82
N VAL A 308 -10.16 2.62 21.38
CA VAL A 308 -8.88 1.92 21.19
C VAL A 308 -7.96 2.62 20.17
N ASN A 309 -8.54 3.32 19.20
CA ASN A 309 -7.78 4.05 18.19
C ASN A 309 -7.13 5.33 18.75
N VAL A 310 -7.72 5.93 19.80
CA VAL A 310 -7.26 7.19 20.39
C VAL A 310 -5.85 7.08 20.98
N PRO A 311 -5.53 6.13 21.89
CA PRO A 311 -4.17 6.03 22.44
C PRO A 311 -3.15 5.67 21.36
N ILE A 312 -3.50 4.81 20.40
CA ILE A 312 -2.64 4.46 19.27
C ILE A 312 -2.30 5.72 18.46
N ALA A 313 -3.32 6.49 18.08
CA ALA A 313 -3.16 7.71 17.32
C ALA A 313 -2.33 8.77 18.07
N LEU A 314 -2.55 8.95 19.37
CA LEU A 314 -1.75 9.87 20.18
C LEU A 314 -0.27 9.46 20.22
N VAL A 315 0.03 8.18 20.42
CA VAL A 315 1.41 7.67 20.37
C VAL A 315 2.03 7.91 18.99
N LEU A 316 1.31 7.63 17.91
CA LEU A 316 1.78 7.88 16.55
C LEU A 316 2.06 9.38 16.31
N ALA A 317 1.15 10.26 16.74
CA ALA A 317 1.29 11.70 16.62
C ALA A 317 2.48 12.25 17.42
N LEU A 318 2.77 11.70 18.61
CA LEU A 318 3.89 12.10 19.45
C LEU A 318 5.24 11.59 18.93
N VAL A 319 5.28 10.38 18.37
CA VAL A 319 6.52 9.74 17.91
C VAL A 319 6.90 10.21 16.50
N ALA A 320 5.93 10.44 15.61
CA ALA A 320 6.15 10.83 14.22
C ALA A 320 7.10 12.04 14.02
N PRO A 321 7.02 13.15 14.78
CA PRO A 321 7.95 14.27 14.64
C PRO A 321 9.42 13.90 14.85
N ARG A 322 9.68 12.93 15.74
CA ARG A 322 11.03 12.48 16.11
C ARG A 322 11.61 11.51 15.09
N VAL A 323 10.76 10.71 14.44
CA VAL A 323 11.17 9.60 13.58
C VAL A 323 10.76 9.69 12.12
N LEU A 324 10.00 10.70 11.70
CA LEU A 324 9.60 10.95 10.31
C LEU A 324 10.24 12.23 9.74
N PRO A 325 10.52 12.29 8.41
CA PRO A 325 11.28 13.38 7.83
C PRO A 325 10.41 14.62 7.80
N ALA A 326 11.00 15.78 8.08
CA ALA A 326 10.41 17.02 7.62
C ALA A 326 10.62 17.07 6.10
N ALA A 327 9.58 16.80 5.31
CA ALA A 327 9.63 17.03 3.88
C ALA A 327 9.29 18.49 3.58
N GLU A 328 9.96 19.08 2.58
CA GLU A 328 9.65 20.42 2.10
C GLU A 328 8.28 20.44 1.40
N ALA A 329 7.49 21.45 1.75
CA ALA A 329 6.20 21.73 1.13
C ALA A 329 6.40 22.05 -0.37
N ARG A 330 5.63 21.42 -1.25
CA ARG A 330 5.62 21.75 -2.68
C ARG A 330 4.55 22.79 -2.98
N THR A 331 4.83 23.69 -3.92
CA THR A 331 3.83 24.63 -4.43
C THR A 331 2.81 23.90 -5.29
N GLY A 332 1.52 24.14 -5.05
CA GLY A 332 0.40 23.49 -5.75
C GLY A 332 -0.94 24.09 -5.35
N ARG A 333 -2.02 23.64 -5.99
CA ARG A 333 -3.40 23.98 -5.59
C ARG A 333 -4.15 22.71 -5.20
N LEU A 334 -4.92 22.79 -4.11
CA LEU A 334 -5.92 21.78 -3.78
C LEU A 334 -7.15 22.00 -4.65
N ASP A 335 -7.61 20.94 -5.27
CA ASP A 335 -8.89 20.93 -5.96
C ASP A 335 -9.99 20.53 -4.95
N LEU A 336 -10.28 21.48 -4.06
CA LEU A 336 -11.39 21.40 -3.10
C LEU A 336 -12.74 21.27 -3.79
N PRO A 337 -13.05 22.00 -4.89
CA PRO A 337 -14.32 21.85 -5.59
C PRO A 337 -14.54 20.43 -6.12
N GLY A 338 -13.53 19.81 -6.72
CA GLY A 338 -13.61 18.42 -7.18
C GLY A 338 -13.88 17.44 -6.04
N ALA A 339 -13.12 17.56 -4.94
CA ALA A 339 -13.28 16.68 -3.77
C ALA A 339 -14.66 16.82 -3.09
N ILE A 340 -15.16 18.04 -2.93
CA ILE A 340 -16.50 18.31 -2.36
C ILE A 340 -17.58 17.76 -3.30
N SER A 341 -17.42 17.97 -4.62
CA SER A 341 -18.39 17.53 -5.61
C SER A 341 -18.50 16.00 -5.63
N VAL A 342 -17.38 15.26 -5.71
CA VAL A 342 -17.42 13.78 -5.75
C VAL A 342 -17.90 13.18 -4.43
N THR A 343 -17.45 13.72 -3.28
CA THR A 343 -17.86 13.21 -1.97
C THR A 343 -19.34 13.48 -1.72
N GLY A 344 -19.81 14.69 -2.05
CA GLY A 344 -21.22 15.08 -1.97
C GLY A 344 -22.08 14.25 -2.92
N ALA A 345 -21.65 14.06 -4.17
CA ALA A 345 -22.36 13.26 -5.16
C ALA A 345 -22.58 11.82 -4.68
N MET A 346 -21.51 11.19 -4.18
CA MET A 346 -21.60 9.80 -3.69
C MET A 346 -22.42 9.68 -2.42
N SER A 347 -22.33 10.66 -1.52
CA SER A 347 -23.15 10.71 -0.30
C SER A 347 -24.64 10.84 -0.64
N LEU A 348 -24.99 11.70 -1.60
CA LEU A 348 -26.38 11.87 -2.03
C LEU A 348 -26.90 10.65 -2.78
N LEU A 349 -26.10 10.01 -3.62
CA LEU A 349 -26.52 8.80 -4.33
C LEU A 349 -26.77 7.62 -3.37
N VAL A 350 -25.85 7.40 -2.42
CA VAL A 350 -26.04 6.40 -1.36
C VAL A 350 -27.24 6.75 -0.48
N TYR A 351 -27.45 8.03 -0.17
CA TYR A 351 -28.62 8.47 0.58
C TYR A 351 -29.94 8.28 -0.13
N GLY A 352 -30.02 8.63 -1.41
CA GLY A 352 -31.21 8.36 -2.21
C GLY A 352 -31.53 6.86 -2.28
N LEU A 353 -30.51 6.02 -2.51
CA LEU A 353 -30.68 4.56 -2.53
C LEU A 353 -31.19 4.01 -1.19
N SER A 354 -30.57 4.42 -0.09
CA SER A 354 -30.94 4.00 1.28
C SER A 354 -32.34 4.49 1.65
N ARG A 355 -32.71 5.73 1.27
CA ARG A 355 -34.03 6.30 1.50
C ARG A 355 -35.12 5.61 0.68
N ALA A 356 -34.80 5.18 -0.54
CA ALA A 356 -35.73 4.41 -1.38
C ALA A 356 -36.22 3.12 -0.69
N ALA A 357 -35.43 2.55 0.24
CA ALA A 357 -35.80 1.38 1.03
C ALA A 357 -36.91 1.63 2.07
N THR A 358 -37.06 2.87 2.53
CA THR A 358 -37.98 3.20 3.63
C THR A 358 -39.14 4.07 3.17
N HIS A 359 -38.94 4.88 2.14
CA HIS A 359 -39.91 5.89 1.68
C HIS A 359 -40.36 5.68 0.23
N SER A 360 -39.97 4.58 -0.43
CA SER A 360 -40.22 4.29 -1.85
C SER A 360 -39.33 5.05 -2.84
N TRP A 361 -39.22 4.49 -4.04
CA TRP A 361 -38.48 5.04 -5.17
C TRP A 361 -39.12 6.30 -5.77
N THR A 362 -40.43 6.47 -5.57
CA THR A 362 -41.21 7.61 -6.08
C THR A 362 -41.23 8.80 -5.11
N ASP A 363 -40.64 8.67 -3.91
CA ASP A 363 -40.56 9.80 -2.97
C ASP A 363 -39.80 10.96 -3.60
N SER A 364 -40.39 12.15 -3.50
CA SER A 364 -39.84 13.39 -4.06
C SER A 364 -38.41 13.66 -3.58
N LEU A 365 -38.11 13.36 -2.32
CA LEU A 365 -36.78 13.57 -1.75
C LEU A 365 -35.79 12.47 -2.18
N THR A 366 -36.24 11.23 -2.38
CA THR A 366 -35.44 10.16 -3.01
C THR A 366 -35.02 10.56 -4.42
N VAL A 367 -35.97 10.99 -5.26
CA VAL A 367 -35.69 11.41 -6.65
C VAL A 367 -34.80 12.65 -6.67
N ALA A 368 -35.06 13.64 -5.79
CA ALA A 368 -34.26 14.86 -5.71
C ALA A 368 -32.80 14.57 -5.30
N THR A 369 -32.59 13.69 -4.32
CA THR A 369 -31.23 13.34 -3.85
C THR A 369 -30.47 12.51 -4.88
N LEU A 370 -31.13 11.58 -5.58
CA LEU A 370 -30.52 10.84 -6.69
C LEU A 370 -30.19 11.77 -7.87
N GLY A 371 -31.12 12.66 -8.24
CA GLY A 371 -30.92 13.64 -9.31
C GLY A 371 -29.81 14.63 -9.00
N LEU A 372 -29.77 15.17 -7.78
CA LEU A 372 -28.71 16.07 -7.33
C LEU A 372 -27.36 15.37 -7.23
N GLY A 373 -27.34 14.11 -6.78
CA GLY A 373 -26.14 13.28 -6.77
C GLY A 373 -25.58 13.06 -8.17
N ALA A 374 -26.44 12.71 -9.14
CA ALA A 374 -26.06 12.60 -10.55
C ALA A 374 -25.56 13.93 -11.13
N ALA A 375 -26.22 15.05 -10.82
CA ALA A 375 -25.81 16.38 -11.24
C ALA A 375 -24.43 16.76 -10.66
N LEU A 376 -24.15 16.44 -9.39
CA LEU A 376 -22.84 16.67 -8.78
C LEU A 376 -21.74 15.77 -9.37
N LEU A 377 -22.06 14.54 -9.78
CA LEU A 377 -21.10 13.71 -10.53
C LEU A 377 -20.75 14.34 -11.88
N VAL A 378 -21.75 14.85 -12.61
CA VAL A 378 -21.52 15.56 -13.87
C VAL A 378 -20.70 16.82 -13.62
N LEU A 379 -21.03 17.59 -12.58
CA LEU A 379 -20.26 18.77 -12.18
C LEU A 379 -18.82 18.42 -11.83
N PHE A 380 -18.58 17.32 -11.10
CA PHE A 380 -17.23 16.83 -10.81
C PHE A 380 -16.45 16.56 -12.11
N LEU A 381 -17.03 15.84 -13.07
CA LEU A 381 -16.38 15.60 -14.37
C LEU A 381 -16.06 16.91 -15.11
N LEU A 382 -16.97 17.89 -15.07
CA LEU A 382 -16.75 19.21 -15.68
C LEU A 382 -15.66 20.02 -14.98
N ILE A 383 -15.58 19.95 -13.65
CA ILE A 383 -14.51 20.58 -12.86
C ILE A 383 -13.17 19.93 -13.21
N GLU A 384 -13.12 18.60 -13.29
CA GLU A 384 -11.90 17.85 -13.59
C GLU A 384 -11.36 18.14 -14.99
N LEU A 385 -12.26 18.33 -15.96
CA LEU A 385 -11.93 18.69 -17.34
C LEU A 385 -11.35 20.10 -17.47
N ARG A 386 -11.73 21.03 -16.58
CA ARG A 386 -11.31 22.45 -16.63
C ARG A 386 -10.13 22.77 -15.73
N THR A 387 -9.84 21.92 -14.74
CA THR A 387 -8.81 22.18 -13.73
C THR A 387 -7.41 21.90 -14.28
N ARG A 388 -6.46 22.84 -14.06
CA ARG A 388 -5.07 22.70 -14.55
C ARG A 388 -4.25 21.62 -13.84
N GLN A 389 -4.63 21.28 -12.61
CA GLN A 389 -4.00 20.23 -11.77
C GLN A 389 -5.08 19.31 -11.17
N PRO A 390 -5.81 18.53 -11.99
CA PRO A 390 -6.93 17.70 -11.54
C PRO A 390 -6.51 16.71 -10.44
N LEU A 391 -7.38 16.39 -9.49
CA LEU A 391 -7.17 15.32 -8.48
C LEU A 391 -6.96 13.95 -9.17
N MET A 392 -7.75 13.70 -10.20
CA MET A 392 -7.86 12.48 -10.98
C MET A 392 -7.84 12.85 -12.48
N PRO A 393 -6.64 13.01 -13.09
CA PRO A 393 -6.53 13.18 -14.54
C PRO A 393 -7.29 12.07 -15.27
N LEU A 394 -8.30 12.47 -16.05
CA LEU A 394 -9.18 11.55 -16.78
C LEU A 394 -8.42 10.68 -17.81
N SER A 395 -7.21 11.10 -18.20
CA SER A 395 -6.29 10.30 -19.03
C SER A 395 -5.93 8.95 -18.41
N ILE A 396 -6.04 8.78 -17.08
CA ILE A 396 -5.86 7.48 -16.42
C ILE A 396 -6.89 6.45 -16.90
N PHE A 397 -8.10 6.89 -17.25
CA PHE A 397 -9.16 6.02 -17.78
C PHE A 397 -9.04 5.73 -19.28
N ALA A 398 -8.15 6.43 -20.00
CA ALA A 398 -7.90 6.15 -21.41
C ALA A 398 -7.28 4.75 -21.61
N ASN A 399 -6.56 4.24 -20.61
CA ASN A 399 -6.05 2.88 -20.65
C ASN A 399 -7.15 1.89 -20.26
N ARG A 400 -7.65 1.17 -21.26
CA ARG A 400 -8.69 0.14 -21.11
C ARG A 400 -8.41 -0.86 -19.98
N ASN A 401 -7.15 -1.30 -19.80
CA ASN A 401 -6.81 -2.26 -18.75
C ASN A 401 -6.92 -1.65 -17.34
N ARG A 402 -6.49 -0.38 -17.17
CA ARG A 402 -6.62 0.32 -15.89
C ARG A 402 -8.09 0.56 -15.54
N SER A 403 -8.89 1.02 -16.50
CA SER A 403 -10.33 1.20 -16.33
C SER A 403 -11.04 -0.11 -15.97
N GLY A 404 -10.65 -1.22 -16.60
CA GLY A 404 -11.13 -2.55 -16.23
C GLY A 404 -10.77 -2.93 -14.80
N ALA A 405 -9.53 -2.67 -14.36
CA ALA A 405 -9.10 -2.93 -12.99
C ALA A 405 -9.86 -2.09 -11.96
N PHE A 406 -10.13 -0.81 -12.23
CA PHE A 406 -10.95 0.05 -11.37
C PHE A 406 -12.39 -0.45 -11.25
N ALA A 407 -13.02 -0.81 -12.37
CA ALA A 407 -14.39 -1.34 -12.39
C ALA A 407 -14.49 -2.68 -11.62
N LEU A 408 -13.54 -3.58 -11.82
CA LEU A 408 -13.45 -4.83 -11.06
C LEU A 408 -13.22 -4.61 -9.56
N ARG A 409 -12.41 -3.62 -9.20
CA ARG A 409 -12.17 -3.26 -7.81
C ARG A 409 -13.42 -2.69 -7.15
N MET A 410 -14.23 -1.97 -7.92
CA MET A 410 -15.55 -1.48 -7.50
C MET A 410 -16.50 -2.65 -7.22
N VAL A 411 -16.64 -3.59 -8.16
CA VAL A 411 -17.45 -4.81 -7.99
C VAL A 411 -17.01 -5.62 -6.77
N ALA A 412 -15.71 -5.87 -6.63
CA ALA A 412 -15.18 -6.63 -5.50
C ALA A 412 -15.38 -5.89 -4.16
N GLY A 413 -15.30 -4.55 -4.17
CA GLY A 413 -15.64 -3.71 -3.02
C GLY A 413 -17.10 -3.87 -2.61
N SER A 414 -18.03 -3.81 -3.58
CA SER A 414 -19.48 -4.01 -3.37
C SER A 414 -19.76 -5.32 -2.64
N THR A 415 -19.18 -6.41 -3.12
CA THR A 415 -19.32 -7.72 -2.48
C THR A 415 -18.71 -7.77 -1.09
N THR A 416 -17.49 -7.24 -0.92
CA THR A 416 -16.75 -7.39 0.35
C THR A 416 -17.44 -6.66 1.50
N LEU A 417 -17.87 -5.40 1.32
CA LEU A 417 -18.56 -4.66 2.38
C LEU A 417 -19.95 -5.24 2.66
N ALA A 418 -20.70 -5.64 1.64
CA ALA A 418 -22.01 -6.27 1.81
C ALA A 418 -21.93 -7.58 2.58
N VAL A 419 -20.99 -8.47 2.22
CA VAL A 419 -20.79 -9.74 2.93
C VAL A 419 -20.39 -9.51 4.38
N LEU A 420 -19.43 -8.62 4.65
CA LEU A 420 -19.02 -8.33 6.03
C LEU A 420 -20.17 -7.79 6.88
N PHE A 421 -20.99 -6.91 6.31
CA PHE A 421 -22.13 -6.33 6.99
C PHE A 421 -23.22 -7.37 7.26
N PHE A 422 -23.80 -7.97 6.20
CA PHE A 422 -24.94 -8.89 6.33
C PHE A 422 -24.60 -10.16 7.10
N LEU A 423 -23.43 -10.75 6.85
CA LEU A 423 -23.05 -11.97 7.54
C LEU A 423 -22.79 -11.70 9.03
N SER A 424 -22.35 -10.48 9.41
CA SER A 424 -22.18 -10.11 10.82
C SER A 424 -23.53 -10.05 11.52
N GLN A 425 -24.55 -9.53 10.83
CA GLN A 425 -25.94 -9.55 11.31
C GLN A 425 -26.49 -10.97 11.42
N ILE A 426 -26.28 -11.85 10.44
CA ILE A 426 -26.72 -13.25 10.49
C ILE A 426 -26.07 -13.98 11.67
N VAL A 427 -24.74 -13.91 11.77
CA VAL A 427 -24.00 -14.66 12.80
C VAL A 427 -24.36 -14.21 14.21
N GLN A 428 -24.56 -12.91 14.44
CA GLN A 428 -24.83 -12.40 15.78
C GLN A 428 -26.32 -12.35 16.12
N ASN A 429 -27.20 -11.92 15.21
CA ASN A 429 -28.63 -11.78 15.50
C ASN A 429 -29.45 -13.05 15.22
N VAL A 430 -29.10 -13.82 14.19
CA VAL A 430 -29.85 -15.04 13.81
C VAL A 430 -29.28 -16.27 14.53
N LEU A 431 -27.96 -16.47 14.46
CA LEU A 431 -27.27 -17.59 15.11
C LEU A 431 -26.98 -17.37 16.60
N GLY A 432 -27.15 -16.13 17.10
CA GLY A 432 -26.93 -15.80 18.51
C GLY A 432 -25.47 -15.87 18.96
N TYR A 433 -24.49 -15.80 18.04
CA TYR A 433 -23.09 -15.85 18.42
C TYR A 433 -22.69 -14.60 19.20
N SER A 434 -21.85 -14.79 20.21
CA SER A 434 -21.17 -13.68 20.86
C SER A 434 -20.30 -12.91 19.85
N PRO A 435 -20.03 -11.61 20.07
CA PRO A 435 -19.12 -10.83 19.23
C PRO A 435 -17.74 -11.49 19.06
N LEU A 436 -17.26 -12.18 20.10
CA LEU A 436 -16.00 -12.93 20.04
C LEU A 436 -16.09 -14.12 19.07
N GLN A 437 -17.15 -14.93 19.17
CA GLN A 437 -17.40 -16.03 18.24
C GLN A 437 -17.56 -15.54 16.81
N ALA A 438 -18.25 -14.41 16.60
CA ALA A 438 -18.35 -13.77 15.29
C ALA A 438 -16.97 -13.36 14.75
N GLY A 439 -16.12 -12.75 15.58
CA GLY A 439 -14.74 -12.42 15.21
C GLY A 439 -13.95 -13.64 14.70
N PHE A 440 -14.02 -14.77 15.40
CA PHE A 440 -13.42 -16.04 14.95
C PHE A 440 -14.09 -16.60 13.69
N ALA A 441 -15.41 -16.44 13.56
CA ALA A 441 -16.17 -16.91 12.41
C ALA A 441 -15.72 -16.27 11.09
N PHE A 442 -15.26 -15.00 11.12
CA PHE A 442 -14.79 -14.26 9.95
C PHE A 442 -13.29 -14.43 9.62
N LEU A 443 -12.49 -15.00 10.52
CA LEU A 443 -11.05 -15.21 10.28
C LEU A 443 -10.74 -15.97 8.98
N PRO A 444 -11.47 -17.03 8.60
CA PRO A 444 -11.23 -17.75 7.35
C PRO A 444 -11.25 -16.85 6.12
N LEU A 445 -12.12 -15.82 6.11
CA LEU A 445 -12.19 -14.86 5.02
C LEU A 445 -10.89 -14.06 4.91
N GLY A 446 -10.44 -13.44 6.00
CA GLY A 446 -9.23 -12.61 6.01
C GLY A 446 -7.97 -13.43 5.70
N VAL A 447 -7.79 -14.56 6.38
CA VAL A 447 -6.63 -15.45 6.19
C VAL A 447 -6.63 -16.04 4.79
N GLY A 448 -7.79 -16.50 4.30
CA GLY A 448 -7.92 -17.07 2.96
C GLY A 448 -7.64 -16.08 1.84
N VAL A 449 -8.02 -14.80 1.99
CA VAL A 449 -7.67 -13.75 1.04
C VAL A 449 -6.17 -13.52 1.00
N VAL A 450 -5.50 -13.47 2.16
CA VAL A 450 -4.04 -13.29 2.24
C VAL A 450 -3.32 -14.48 1.59
N ILE A 451 -3.68 -15.72 1.96
CA ILE A 451 -3.08 -16.93 1.40
C ILE A 451 -3.28 -16.96 -0.12
N THR A 452 -4.51 -16.73 -0.58
CA THR A 452 -4.83 -16.78 -2.00
C THR A 452 -4.14 -15.65 -2.77
N ALA A 453 -4.03 -14.45 -2.22
CA ALA A 453 -3.29 -13.36 -2.85
C ALA A 453 -1.81 -13.72 -3.05
N GLN A 454 -1.19 -14.41 -2.10
CA GLN A 454 0.20 -14.86 -2.22
C GLN A 454 0.36 -15.96 -3.27
N VAL A 455 -0.56 -16.93 -3.33
CA VAL A 455 -0.59 -17.92 -4.41
C VAL A 455 -0.79 -17.24 -5.77
N THR A 456 -1.71 -16.28 -5.83
CA THR A 456 -2.05 -15.52 -7.03
C THR A 456 -0.85 -14.71 -7.53
N SER A 457 -0.02 -14.15 -6.64
CA SER A 457 1.18 -13.42 -7.05
C SER A 457 2.14 -14.26 -7.90
N ARG A 458 2.27 -15.55 -7.59
CA ARG A 458 3.07 -16.50 -8.38
C ARG A 458 2.37 -16.88 -9.68
N LEU A 459 1.05 -17.02 -9.64
CA LEU A 459 0.23 -17.40 -10.79
C LEU A 459 0.21 -16.31 -11.87
N VAL A 460 0.06 -15.05 -11.48
CA VAL A 460 0.10 -13.88 -12.39
C VAL A 460 1.41 -13.83 -13.18
N GLY A 461 2.53 -14.19 -12.56
CA GLY A 461 3.83 -14.24 -13.23
C GLY A 461 3.92 -15.30 -14.33
N ARG A 462 3.06 -16.33 -14.31
CA ARG A 462 3.07 -17.43 -15.29
C ARG A 462 2.00 -17.29 -16.38
N ILE A 463 0.76 -16.99 -15.98
CA ILE A 463 -0.41 -17.02 -16.88
C ILE A 463 -1.02 -15.63 -17.12
N GLY A 464 -0.39 -14.58 -16.61
CA GLY A 464 -0.88 -13.21 -16.69
C GLY A 464 -2.05 -12.92 -15.72
N PRO A 465 -2.48 -11.65 -15.61
CA PRO A 465 -3.47 -11.22 -14.63
C PRO A 465 -4.93 -11.51 -15.05
N LYS A 466 -5.21 -11.72 -16.35
CA LYS A 466 -6.58 -11.86 -16.85
C LYS A 466 -7.30 -13.10 -16.31
N LEU A 467 -6.67 -14.27 -16.41
CA LEU A 467 -7.30 -15.54 -16.03
C LEU A 467 -7.57 -15.61 -14.52
N PRO A 468 -6.63 -15.22 -13.63
CA PRO A 468 -6.91 -15.15 -12.19
C PRO A 468 -8.09 -14.23 -11.85
N ILE A 469 -8.18 -13.04 -12.46
CA ILE A 469 -9.27 -12.09 -12.20
C ILE A 469 -10.62 -12.69 -12.62
N ALA A 470 -10.69 -13.25 -13.82
CA ALA A 470 -11.93 -13.83 -14.34
C ALA A 470 -12.38 -15.04 -13.50
N ALA A 471 -11.45 -15.96 -13.21
CA ALA A 471 -11.73 -17.08 -12.31
C ALA A 471 -12.16 -16.60 -10.92
N GLY A 472 -11.49 -15.57 -10.37
CA GLY A 472 -11.83 -14.97 -9.09
C GLY A 472 -13.26 -14.42 -9.06
N ALA A 473 -13.70 -13.70 -10.11
CA ALA A 473 -15.05 -13.18 -10.20
C ALA A 473 -16.13 -14.29 -10.24
N LEU A 474 -15.88 -15.39 -10.95
CA LEU A 474 -16.77 -16.56 -10.94
C LEU A 474 -16.80 -17.23 -9.56
N VAL A 475 -15.64 -17.37 -8.92
CA VAL A 475 -15.55 -17.95 -7.57
C VAL A 475 -16.29 -17.08 -6.56
N VAL A 476 -16.18 -15.74 -6.66
CA VAL A 476 -16.98 -14.82 -5.84
C VAL A 476 -18.48 -15.00 -6.11
N ALA A 477 -18.90 -15.10 -7.37
CA ALA A 477 -20.30 -15.35 -7.72
C ALA A 477 -20.81 -16.68 -7.14
N GLY A 478 -20.00 -17.74 -7.20
CA GLY A 478 -20.34 -19.04 -6.59
C GLY A 478 -20.44 -18.98 -5.06
N GLY A 479 -19.54 -18.24 -4.40
CA GLY A 479 -19.60 -18.02 -2.96
C GLY A 479 -20.83 -17.23 -2.53
N LEU A 480 -21.20 -16.20 -3.30
CA LEU A 480 -22.43 -15.43 -3.07
C LEU A 480 -23.68 -16.27 -3.32
N PHE A 481 -23.70 -17.06 -4.38
CA PHE A 481 -24.79 -17.99 -4.67
C PHE A 481 -24.95 -19.02 -3.55
N TRP A 482 -23.85 -19.50 -2.98
CA TRP A 482 -23.92 -20.42 -1.84
C TRP A 482 -24.49 -19.72 -0.59
N LEU A 483 -24.03 -18.51 -0.26
CA LEU A 483 -24.62 -17.71 0.83
C LEU A 483 -26.11 -17.40 0.59
N SER A 484 -26.53 -17.31 -0.66
CA SER A 484 -27.93 -17.06 -1.01
C SER A 484 -28.86 -18.25 -0.71
N ARG A 485 -28.29 -19.44 -0.46
CA ARG A 485 -29.03 -20.67 -0.12
C ARG A 485 -29.14 -20.93 1.38
N ILE A 486 -28.69 -19.99 2.21
CA ILE A 486 -28.86 -20.08 3.65
C ILE A 486 -30.36 -20.12 3.98
N GLY A 487 -30.81 -21.19 4.63
CA GLY A 487 -32.21 -21.33 5.10
C GLY A 487 -32.37 -20.90 6.56
N ASP A 488 -33.56 -21.13 7.13
CA ASP A 488 -33.85 -20.77 8.53
C ASP A 488 -33.03 -21.59 9.56
N GLN A 489 -32.52 -22.77 9.17
CA GLN A 489 -31.61 -23.58 9.99
C GLN A 489 -30.17 -23.43 9.52
N VAL A 490 -29.52 -22.38 9.99
CA VAL A 490 -28.13 -22.07 9.64
C VAL A 490 -27.17 -22.90 10.49
N SER A 491 -26.25 -23.62 9.84
CA SER A 491 -25.13 -24.32 10.48
C SER A 491 -23.81 -23.69 10.05
N TYR A 492 -22.93 -23.41 11.01
CA TYR A 492 -21.70 -22.65 10.73
C TYR A 492 -20.80 -23.28 9.66
N VAL A 493 -20.59 -24.60 9.70
CA VAL A 493 -19.65 -25.26 8.78
C VAL A 493 -20.12 -25.25 7.32
N PRO A 494 -21.32 -25.76 6.98
CA PRO A 494 -21.79 -25.77 5.59
C PRO A 494 -22.23 -24.40 5.07
N ASP A 495 -22.82 -23.57 5.93
CA ASP A 495 -23.55 -22.36 5.48
C ASP A 495 -22.74 -21.08 5.62
N ILE A 496 -21.64 -21.09 6.40
CA ILE A 496 -20.82 -19.91 6.64
C ILE A 496 -19.36 -20.17 6.27
N LEU A 497 -18.74 -21.19 6.87
CA LEU A 497 -17.32 -21.48 6.66
C LEU A 497 -17.03 -21.85 5.19
N GLY A 498 -17.86 -22.70 4.59
CA GLY A 498 -17.76 -23.07 3.18
C GLY A 498 -17.81 -21.86 2.24
N PRO A 499 -18.88 -21.06 2.26
CA PRO A 499 -18.98 -19.87 1.42
C PRO A 499 -17.89 -18.83 1.70
N LEU A 500 -17.50 -18.62 2.97
CA LEU A 500 -16.38 -17.71 3.30
C LEU A 500 -15.06 -18.19 2.72
N ALA A 501 -14.79 -19.50 2.73
CA ALA A 501 -13.60 -20.07 2.10
C ALA A 501 -13.61 -19.80 0.58
N VAL A 502 -14.73 -20.05 -0.09
CA VAL A 502 -14.90 -19.78 -1.53
C VAL A 502 -14.71 -18.29 -1.83
N LEU A 503 -15.37 -17.41 -1.09
CA LEU A 503 -15.23 -15.96 -1.24
C LEU A 503 -13.80 -15.49 -1.00
N SER A 504 -13.11 -16.06 -0.02
CA SER A 504 -11.72 -15.70 0.27
C SER A 504 -10.78 -16.01 -0.90
N VAL A 505 -11.01 -17.12 -1.59
CA VAL A 505 -10.27 -17.51 -2.79
C VAL A 505 -10.58 -16.53 -3.93
N GLY A 506 -11.86 -16.26 -4.17
CA GLY A 506 -12.30 -15.35 -5.23
C GLY A 506 -11.75 -13.93 -5.06
N LEU A 507 -11.86 -13.36 -3.86
CA LEU A 507 -11.35 -12.02 -3.56
C LEU A 507 -9.82 -11.96 -3.64
N GLY A 508 -9.10 -12.98 -3.16
CA GLY A 508 -7.64 -13.07 -3.28
C GLY A 508 -7.17 -13.11 -4.74
N LEU A 509 -7.90 -13.81 -5.61
CA LEU A 509 -7.66 -13.89 -7.06
C LEU A 509 -7.94 -12.56 -7.79
N ILE A 510 -8.75 -11.67 -7.21
CA ILE A 510 -9.05 -10.35 -7.80
C ILE A 510 -8.08 -9.28 -7.26
N PHE A 511 -7.80 -9.28 -5.96
CA PHE A 511 -7.18 -8.15 -5.27
C PHE A 511 -5.75 -7.87 -5.72
N PHE A 512 -4.92 -8.90 -5.78
CA PHE A 512 -3.53 -8.74 -6.19
C PHE A 512 -3.42 -8.39 -7.69
N PRO A 513 -4.04 -9.14 -8.63
CA PRO A 513 -3.86 -8.87 -10.05
C PRO A 513 -4.43 -7.52 -10.50
N THR A 514 -5.56 -7.08 -9.94
CA THR A 514 -6.12 -5.74 -10.26
C THR A 514 -5.16 -4.63 -9.84
N THR A 515 -4.48 -4.79 -8.71
CA THR A 515 -3.42 -3.88 -8.26
C THR A 515 -2.27 -3.82 -9.26
N VAL A 516 -1.78 -4.99 -9.71
CA VAL A 516 -0.72 -5.08 -10.73
C VAL A 516 -1.15 -4.44 -12.05
N VAL A 517 -2.36 -4.71 -12.53
CA VAL A 517 -2.87 -4.16 -13.80
C VAL A 517 -3.00 -2.64 -13.74
N ALA A 518 -3.46 -2.08 -12.62
CA ALA A 518 -3.63 -0.63 -12.50
C ALA A 518 -2.30 0.14 -12.52
N ILE A 519 -1.25 -0.42 -11.91
CA ILE A 519 0.08 0.22 -11.86
C ILE A 519 0.96 -0.11 -13.07
N SER A 520 0.64 -1.16 -13.83
CA SER A 520 1.41 -1.60 -14.99
C SER A 520 1.41 -0.55 -16.11
N GLY A 521 2.60 -0.20 -16.60
CA GLY A 521 2.77 0.80 -17.66
C GLY A 521 2.40 2.23 -17.26
N ALA A 522 2.19 2.50 -15.97
CA ALA A 522 2.09 3.86 -15.45
C ALA A 522 3.49 4.42 -15.23
N ALA A 523 3.70 5.71 -15.52
CA ALA A 523 4.96 6.36 -15.16
C ALA A 523 5.15 6.31 -13.63
N ARG A 524 6.39 6.33 -13.12
CA ARG A 524 6.68 6.23 -11.67
C ARG A 524 5.91 7.26 -10.81
N HIS A 525 5.58 8.42 -11.39
CA HIS A 525 4.80 9.47 -10.71
C HIS A 525 3.27 9.23 -10.78
N GLU A 526 2.77 8.40 -11.69
CA GLU A 526 1.36 8.05 -11.84
C GLU A 526 0.97 6.77 -11.08
N SER A 527 1.93 5.88 -10.76
CA SER A 527 1.64 4.61 -10.08
C SER A 527 0.96 4.80 -8.71
N GLY A 528 1.35 5.84 -7.96
CA GLY A 528 0.72 6.18 -6.69
C GLY A 528 -0.73 6.65 -6.84
N LEU A 529 -0.99 7.46 -7.87
CA LEU A 529 -2.34 7.90 -8.21
C LEU A 529 -3.22 6.73 -8.67
N ALA A 530 -2.71 5.84 -9.52
CA ALA A 530 -3.44 4.64 -9.95
C ALA A 530 -3.82 3.72 -8.78
N SER A 531 -2.92 3.53 -7.82
CA SER A 531 -3.21 2.75 -6.60
C SER A 531 -4.24 3.45 -5.70
N ALA A 532 -4.20 4.79 -5.62
CA ALA A 532 -5.18 5.57 -4.88
C ALA A 532 -6.57 5.46 -5.53
N VAL A 533 -6.66 5.60 -6.86
CA VAL A 533 -7.93 5.44 -7.60
C VAL A 533 -8.50 4.04 -7.41
N LEU A 534 -7.69 2.98 -7.40
CA LEU A 534 -8.15 1.62 -7.03
C LEU A 534 -8.79 1.57 -5.64
N ASN A 535 -8.19 2.20 -4.63
CA ASN A 535 -8.76 2.26 -3.29
C ASN A 535 -10.07 3.03 -3.27
N VAL A 536 -10.14 4.17 -3.96
CA VAL A 536 -11.39 4.93 -4.12
C VAL A 536 -12.46 4.06 -4.78
N SER A 537 -12.14 3.36 -5.88
CA SER A 537 -13.08 2.45 -6.54
C SER A 537 -13.59 1.37 -5.59
N GLN A 538 -12.73 0.81 -4.75
CA GLN A 538 -13.13 -0.18 -3.73
C GLN A 538 -14.13 0.40 -2.72
N GLN A 539 -13.84 1.59 -2.18
CA GLN A 539 -14.68 2.20 -1.13
C GLN A 539 -16.02 2.69 -1.69
N LEU A 540 -16.00 3.31 -2.87
CA LEU A 540 -17.22 3.74 -3.56
C LEU A 540 -18.06 2.52 -3.98
N GLY A 541 -17.43 1.49 -4.54
CA GLY A 541 -18.10 0.25 -4.90
C GLY A 541 -18.70 -0.44 -3.68
N GLY A 542 -17.94 -0.51 -2.58
CA GLY A 542 -18.43 -1.03 -1.31
C GLY A 542 -19.65 -0.27 -0.79
N SER A 543 -19.61 1.06 -0.82
CA SER A 543 -20.70 1.89 -0.28
C SER A 543 -21.97 1.81 -1.13
N ILE A 544 -21.83 1.91 -2.45
CA ILE A 544 -22.95 1.77 -3.40
C ILE A 544 -23.52 0.35 -3.34
N GLY A 545 -22.65 -0.66 -3.33
CA GLY A 545 -23.05 -2.07 -3.26
C GLY A 545 -23.82 -2.38 -1.98
N LEU A 546 -23.29 -1.94 -0.83
CA LEU A 546 -24.00 -2.11 0.45
C LEU A 546 -25.34 -1.38 0.43
N ALA A 547 -25.41 -0.15 -0.08
CA ALA A 547 -26.67 0.59 -0.15
C ALA A 547 -27.72 -0.08 -1.06
N VAL A 548 -27.33 -0.54 -2.25
CA VAL A 548 -28.26 -1.23 -3.17
C VAL A 548 -28.75 -2.55 -2.57
N LEU A 549 -27.81 -3.38 -2.10
CA LEU A 549 -28.14 -4.69 -1.53
C LEU A 549 -28.90 -4.55 -0.21
N GLY A 550 -28.57 -3.54 0.58
CA GLY A 550 -29.21 -3.19 1.85
C GLY A 550 -30.64 -2.72 1.67
N THR A 551 -30.86 -1.85 0.67
CA THR A 551 -32.21 -1.42 0.28
C THR A 551 -33.10 -2.60 -0.11
N VAL A 552 -32.58 -3.55 -0.88
CA VAL A 552 -33.34 -4.76 -1.24
C VAL A 552 -33.58 -5.63 -0.01
N ALA A 553 -32.55 -5.87 0.82
CA ALA A 553 -32.69 -6.64 2.05
C ALA A 553 -33.78 -6.06 2.97
N ALA A 554 -33.75 -4.74 3.19
CA ALA A 554 -34.70 -4.04 4.04
C ALA A 554 -36.14 -4.10 3.50
N ASN A 555 -36.32 -3.94 2.19
CA ASN A 555 -37.64 -4.07 1.55
C ASN A 555 -38.19 -5.49 1.73
N VAL A 556 -37.39 -6.51 1.40
CA VAL A 556 -37.80 -7.91 1.53
C VAL A 556 -38.12 -8.25 2.99
N THR A 557 -37.30 -7.83 3.95
CA THR A 557 -37.57 -8.04 5.38
C THR A 557 -38.87 -7.35 5.82
N SER A 558 -39.13 -6.13 5.34
CA SER A 558 -40.34 -5.37 5.69
C SER A 558 -41.61 -6.02 5.10
N ASP A 559 -41.55 -6.43 3.84
CA ASP A 559 -42.63 -7.15 3.16
C ASP A 559 -42.93 -8.50 3.86
N HIS A 560 -41.88 -9.19 4.30
CA HIS A 560 -42.01 -10.46 5.04
C HIS A 560 -42.53 -10.29 6.48
N LEU A 561 -42.60 -9.07 7.00
CA LEU A 561 -43.20 -8.74 8.29
C LEU A 561 -44.58 -8.08 8.15
N ALA A 562 -44.96 -7.70 6.93
CA ALA A 562 -46.19 -6.96 6.68
C ALA A 562 -47.44 -7.77 7.08
N GLY A 563 -48.29 -7.16 7.90
CA GLY A 563 -49.55 -7.77 8.36
C GLY A 563 -49.41 -8.89 9.39
N MET A 564 -48.19 -9.20 9.86
CA MET A 564 -47.93 -10.24 10.84
C MET A 564 -47.51 -9.67 12.20
N ARG A 565 -47.81 -10.40 13.28
CA ARG A 565 -47.34 -10.03 14.62
C ARG A 565 -45.86 -10.39 14.75
N PRO A 566 -44.98 -9.43 15.10
CA PRO A 566 -43.55 -9.69 15.19
C PRO A 566 -43.26 -10.66 16.34
N THR A 567 -42.81 -11.86 15.99
CA THR A 567 -42.18 -12.81 16.93
C THR A 567 -40.68 -12.87 16.63
N HIS A 568 -39.87 -13.24 17.61
CA HIS A 568 -38.42 -13.37 17.41
C HIS A 568 -38.06 -14.31 16.25
N ALA A 569 -38.77 -15.43 16.12
CA ALA A 569 -38.57 -16.38 15.03
C ALA A 569 -38.92 -15.76 13.65
N LEU A 570 -40.04 -15.04 13.57
CA LEU A 570 -40.47 -14.38 12.33
C LEU A 570 -39.51 -13.27 11.91
N VAL A 571 -39.04 -12.45 12.85
CA VAL A 571 -38.07 -11.38 12.56
C VAL A 571 -36.74 -11.97 12.07
N ASN A 572 -36.26 -13.05 12.69
CA ASN A 572 -35.03 -13.71 12.24
C ASN A 572 -35.17 -14.35 10.85
N SER A 573 -36.31 -14.97 10.56
CA SER A 573 -36.60 -15.52 9.22
C SER A 573 -36.71 -14.42 8.17
N ALA A 574 -37.41 -13.31 8.48
CA ALA A 574 -37.52 -12.15 7.60
C ALA A 574 -36.17 -11.46 7.32
N LEU A 575 -35.29 -11.37 8.32
CA LEU A 575 -33.92 -10.87 8.14
C LEU A 575 -33.09 -11.82 7.27
N THR A 576 -33.19 -13.13 7.52
CA THR A 576 -32.50 -14.15 6.74
C THR A 576 -32.92 -14.10 5.27
N ALA A 577 -34.22 -14.01 5.00
CA ALA A 577 -34.77 -13.84 3.66
C ALA A 577 -34.27 -12.56 2.97
N GLY A 578 -34.25 -11.43 3.68
CA GLY A 578 -33.71 -10.18 3.14
C GLY A 578 -32.24 -10.29 2.76
N PHE A 579 -31.43 -10.87 3.64
CA PHE A 579 -29.99 -11.03 3.40
C PHE A 579 -29.68 -12.07 2.31
N THR A 580 -30.43 -13.16 2.21
CA THR A 580 -30.24 -14.15 1.15
C THR A 580 -30.60 -13.57 -0.21
N THR A 581 -31.70 -12.82 -0.33
CA THR A 581 -32.04 -12.09 -1.56
C THR A 581 -30.97 -11.06 -1.92
N ALA A 582 -30.38 -10.38 -0.94
CA ALA A 582 -29.25 -9.49 -1.17
C ALA A 582 -28.02 -10.25 -1.72
N PHE A 583 -27.73 -11.45 -1.21
CA PHE A 583 -26.67 -12.29 -1.79
C PHE A 583 -27.02 -12.80 -3.19
N GLU A 584 -28.29 -13.13 -3.47
CA GLU A 584 -28.75 -13.49 -4.82
C GLU A 584 -28.50 -12.37 -5.83
N LEU A 585 -28.81 -11.12 -5.47
CA LEU A 585 -28.52 -9.95 -6.29
C LEU A 585 -27.02 -9.63 -6.38
N GLY A 586 -26.23 -10.07 -5.40
CA GLY A 586 -24.78 -10.02 -5.47
C GLY A 586 -24.20 -10.91 -6.58
N VAL A 587 -24.85 -12.02 -6.92
CA VAL A 587 -24.40 -12.96 -7.98
C VAL A 587 -24.30 -12.28 -9.35
N PRO A 588 -25.35 -11.63 -9.90
CA PRO A 588 -25.25 -10.95 -11.19
C PRO A 588 -24.25 -9.79 -11.16
N ILE A 589 -24.06 -9.11 -10.03
CA ILE A 589 -23.03 -8.08 -9.87
C ILE A 589 -21.62 -8.69 -10.02
N ALA A 590 -21.36 -9.84 -9.38
CA ALA A 590 -20.10 -10.56 -9.52
C ALA A 590 -19.90 -11.12 -10.94
N LEU A 591 -20.96 -11.63 -11.58
CA LEU A 591 -20.94 -12.09 -12.97
C LEU A 591 -20.71 -10.94 -13.96
N ALA A 592 -21.26 -9.75 -13.71
CA ALA A 592 -20.92 -8.56 -14.49
C ALA A 592 -19.43 -8.22 -14.35
N GLY A 593 -18.87 -8.37 -13.14
CA GLY A 593 -17.41 -8.32 -12.91
C GLY A 593 -16.63 -9.33 -13.76
N PHE A 594 -17.11 -10.56 -13.86
CA PHE A 594 -16.52 -11.59 -14.72
C PHE A 594 -16.54 -11.19 -16.20
N LEU A 595 -17.68 -10.73 -16.70
CA LEU A 595 -17.81 -10.25 -18.09
C LEU A 595 -16.88 -9.06 -18.35
N LEU A 596 -16.79 -8.11 -17.40
CA LEU A 596 -15.85 -7.00 -17.47
C LEU A 596 -14.40 -7.48 -17.52
N ALA A 597 -14.02 -8.47 -16.70
CA ALA A 597 -12.68 -9.06 -16.75
C ALA A 597 -12.36 -9.67 -18.12
N LEU A 598 -13.30 -10.39 -18.72
CA LEU A 598 -13.13 -11.03 -20.03
C LEU A 598 -13.05 -10.02 -21.18
N LEU A 599 -13.93 -9.01 -21.17
CA LEU A 599 -14.12 -8.08 -22.28
C LEU A 599 -13.16 -6.87 -22.23
N VAL A 600 -12.78 -6.43 -21.02
CA VAL A 600 -12.03 -5.20 -20.82
C VAL A 600 -10.53 -5.47 -20.67
N ILE A 601 -10.13 -6.49 -19.91
CA ILE A 601 -8.71 -6.80 -19.68
C ILE A 601 -8.15 -7.55 -20.90
N ARG A 602 -7.19 -6.90 -21.59
CA ARG A 602 -6.51 -7.43 -22.77
C ARG A 602 -5.04 -7.79 -22.54
N VAL A 603 -4.54 -7.69 -21.30
CA VAL A 603 -3.14 -8.03 -20.98
C VAL A 603 -2.88 -9.52 -21.22
N ARG A 604 -2.14 -9.86 -22.29
CA ARG A 604 -1.46 -11.16 -22.44
C ARG A 604 -0.22 -11.17 -21.55
N SER A 605 0.11 -12.35 -21.03
CA SER A 605 1.28 -12.60 -20.18
C SER A 605 2.47 -11.77 -20.63
N ALA A 606 2.97 -10.89 -19.76
CA ALA A 606 4.29 -10.33 -19.99
C ALA A 606 5.26 -11.52 -20.00
N THR A 607 5.95 -11.71 -21.12
CA THR A 607 7.16 -12.54 -21.15
C THR A 607 7.97 -12.16 -19.92
N PRO A 608 8.45 -13.13 -19.10
CA PRO A 608 9.22 -12.80 -17.92
C PRO A 608 10.33 -11.87 -18.39
N ALA A 609 10.36 -10.65 -17.88
CA ALA A 609 11.50 -9.79 -18.07
C ALA A 609 12.66 -10.54 -17.41
N THR A 610 13.42 -11.27 -18.23
CA THR A 610 14.78 -11.64 -17.93
C THR A 610 15.39 -10.39 -17.34
N ALA A 611 15.89 -10.52 -16.11
CA ALA A 611 16.68 -9.47 -15.49
C ALA A 611 17.76 -9.08 -16.51
N ALA A 612 17.54 -7.97 -17.21
CA ALA A 612 18.57 -7.30 -17.96
C ALA A 612 19.51 -6.73 -16.90
N LEU A 613 20.41 -7.60 -16.44
CA LEU A 613 21.74 -7.17 -16.07
C LEU A 613 22.24 -6.36 -17.29
N PRO A 614 22.70 -5.12 -17.10
CA PRO A 614 23.44 -4.46 -18.17
C PRO A 614 24.65 -5.34 -18.44
N GLU A 615 24.63 -6.05 -19.57
CA GLU A 615 25.87 -6.53 -20.17
C GLU A 615 26.69 -5.29 -20.48
N ALA A 616 27.76 -5.14 -19.72
CA ALA A 616 28.82 -4.21 -20.04
C ALA A 616 29.41 -4.62 -21.39
N ALA A 617 29.37 -3.70 -22.35
CA ALA A 617 30.27 -3.66 -23.49
C ALA A 617 31.07 -2.35 -23.39
#